data_AF-A0A7U9T800-F1
#
_entry.id   AF-A0A7U9T800-F1
#
_cell.length_a   1.000
_cell.length_b   1.000
_cell.length_c   1.000
_cell.angle_alpha   90.00
_cell.angle_beta   90.00
_cell.angle_gamma   90.00
#
_symmetry.space_group_name_H-M   'P 1'
#
loop_
_entity.id
_entity.type
_entity.pdbx_description
1 polymer ?
#
loop_
_entity_poly.entity_id
_entity_poly.type
_entity_poly.pdbx_seq_one_letter_code
_entity_poly.pdbx_strand_id
1 'polypeptide(L)' 'MFEFRIIDTPDGNQIIDRNLKTPYNALTPLQMVEYLEMDNRLAYMDRMERKAREEAKQRQKFARNPIYKMACLCGLV' A
#
# COMPACT_ATOMS: atom_id res chain seq x y z
N MET A 1 11.22 -13.93 -8.52
CA MET A 1 10.08 -13.65 -9.43
C MET A 1 9.35 -12.47 -8.86
N PHE A 2 8.77 -11.60 -9.67
CA PHE A 2 7.93 -10.52 -9.16
C PHE A 2 6.54 -11.05 -8.79
N GLU A 3 6.00 -10.57 -7.67
CA GLU A 3 4.68 -10.95 -7.14
C GLU A 3 3.54 -10.09 -7.72
N PHE A 4 3.78 -9.51 -8.88
CA PHE A 4 2.81 -8.74 -9.66
C PHE A 4 3.15 -8.83 -11.15
N ARG A 5 2.21 -8.38 -11.99
CA ARG A 5 2.41 -8.20 -13.42
C ARG A 5 1.96 -6.80 -13.85
N ILE A 6 2.77 -6.15 -14.67
CA ILE A 6 2.41 -4.93 -15.39
C ILE A 6 1.75 -5.35 -16.71
N ILE A 7 0.53 -4.87 -16.93
CA ILE A 7 -0.28 -5.13 -18.13
C ILE A 7 -0.51 -3.80 -18.83
N ASP A 8 0.06 -3.64 -20.01
CA ASP A 8 -0.21 -2.49 -20.87
C ASP A 8 -1.60 -2.63 -21.48
N THR A 9 -2.40 -1.57 -21.38
CA THR A 9 -3.71 -1.47 -22.02
C THR A 9 -3.60 -0.77 -23.37
N PRO A 10 -4.55 -1.00 -24.30
CA PRO A 10 -4.54 -0.34 -25.61
C PRO A 10 -4.56 1.19 -25.54
N ASP A 11 -5.12 1.72 -24.45
CA ASP A 11 -5.24 3.16 -24.19
C ASP A 11 -3.94 3.79 -23.65
N GLY A 12 -2.86 3.00 -23.53
CA GLY A 12 -1.56 3.44 -23.01
C GLY A 12 -1.46 3.50 -21.49
N ASN A 13 -2.49 3.04 -20.75
CA ASN A 13 -2.42 2.90 -19.30
C ASN A 13 -1.78 1.57 -18.91
N GLN A 14 -1.15 1.53 -17.73
CA GLN A 14 -0.57 0.32 -17.17
C GLN A 14 -1.35 -0.14 -15.94
N ILE A 15 -1.80 -1.39 -15.97
CA ILE A 15 -2.45 -2.04 -14.83
C ILE A 15 -1.42 -2.90 -14.10
N ILE A 16 -1.28 -2.68 -12.80
CA ILE A 16 -0.45 -3.51 -11.93
C ILE A 16 -1.36 -4.55 -11.27
N ASP A 17 -1.34 -5.77 -11.80
CA ASP A 17 -2.08 -6.88 -11.23
C ASP A 17 -1.21 -7.65 -10.23
N ARG A 18 -1.57 -7.56 -8.94
CA ARG A 18 -0.89 -8.26 -7.83
C ARG A 18 -1.33 -9.71 -7.64
N ASN A 19 -2.32 -10.20 -8.40
CA ASN A 19 -2.75 -11.61 -8.35
C ASN A 19 -1.94 -12.49 -9.32
N LEU A 20 -1.20 -11.86 -10.23
CA LEU A 20 -0.35 -12.53 -11.20
C LEU A 20 1.11 -12.37 -10.82
N LYS A 21 1.91 -13.37 -11.17
CA LYS A 21 3.36 -13.34 -10.96
C LYS A 21 4.08 -13.21 -12.29
N THR A 22 5.25 -12.56 -12.29
CA THR A 22 6.10 -12.42 -13.47
C THR A 22 7.50 -12.97 -13.23
N PRO A 23 7.88 -14.08 -13.91
CA PRO A 23 9.19 -14.71 -13.72
C PRO A 23 10.28 -13.88 -14.40
N TYR A 24 11.47 -13.86 -13.80
CA TYR A 24 12.55 -12.98 -14.23
C TYR A 24 13.06 -13.29 -15.65
N ASN A 25 13.02 -14.56 -16.04
CA ASN A 25 13.42 -15.01 -17.38
C ASN A 25 12.41 -14.61 -18.48
N ALA A 26 11.22 -14.13 -18.13
CA ALA A 26 10.25 -13.62 -19.09
C ALA A 26 10.41 -12.12 -19.37
N LEU A 27 11.34 -11.44 -18.69
CA LEU A 27 11.56 -10.01 -18.81
C LEU A 27 12.79 -9.70 -19.66
N THR A 28 12.68 -8.66 -20.47
CA THR A 28 13.86 -8.02 -21.05
C THR A 28 14.62 -7.23 -19.98
N PRO A 29 15.90 -6.91 -20.17
CA PRO A 29 16.66 -6.09 -19.22
C PRO A 29 16.01 -4.73 -18.93
N LEU A 30 15.36 -4.10 -19.92
CA LEU A 30 14.65 -2.84 -19.73
C LEU A 30 13.43 -3.02 -18.82
N GLN A 31 12.60 -4.02 -19.11
CA GLN A 31 11.43 -4.34 -18.28
C GLN A 31 11.84 -4.76 -16.85
N MET A 32 12.99 -5.41 -16.68
CA MET A 32 13.51 -5.75 -15.35
C MET A 32 13.69 -4.50 -14.48
N VAL A 33 14.22 -3.41 -15.05
CA VAL A 33 14.41 -2.14 -14.33
C VAL A 33 13.07 -1.55 -13.93
N GLU A 34 12.09 -1.54 -14.84
CA GLU A 34 10.73 -1.04 -14.57
C GLU A 34 10.06 -1.84 -13.45
N TYR A 35 10.17 -3.17 -13.50
CA TYR A 35 9.62 -4.03 -12.45
C TYR A 35 10.33 -3.85 -11.10
N LEU A 36 11.66 -3.65 -11.08
CA LEU A 36 12.38 -3.35 -9.84
C LEU A 36 11.94 -2.03 -9.22
N GLU A 37 11.76 -0.99 -10.04
CA GLU A 37 11.26 0.28 -9.55
C GLU A 37 9.84 0.14 -9.00
N MET A 38 8.99 -0.61 -9.72
CA MET A 38 7.62 -0.83 -9.28
C MET A 38 7.54 -1.63 -7.98
N ASP A 39 8.36 -2.67 -7.81
CA ASP A 39 8.42 -3.46 -6.58
C ASP A 39 8.74 -2.59 -5.36
N ASN A 40 9.71 -1.68 -5.50
CA ASN A 40 10.06 -0.72 -4.45
C ASN A 40 8.89 0.23 -4.11
N ARG A 41 8.19 0.74 -5.13
CA ARG A 41 7.03 1.62 -4.94
C ARG A 41 5.89 0.90 -4.23
N LEU A 42 5.57 -0.33 -4.65
CA LEU A 42 4.53 -1.14 -4.00
C LEU A 42 4.88 -1.45 -2.54
N ALA A 43 6.14 -1.83 -2.27
CA ALA A 43 6.60 -2.07 -0.90
C ALA A 43 6.50 -0.81 -0.02
N TYR A 44 6.79 0.37 -0.58
CA TYR A 44 6.62 1.64 0.12
C TYR A 44 5.13 1.92 0.42
N MET A 45 4.26 1.75 -0.56
CA MET A 45 2.81 1.94 -0.39
C MET A 45 2.24 1.00 0.67
N ASP A 46 2.63 -0.28 0.66
CA ASP A 46 2.16 -1.26 1.63
C ASP A 46 2.58 -0.90 3.07
N ARG A 47 3.79 -0.32 3.24
CA ARG A 47 4.23 0.20 4.54
C ARG A 47 3.40 1.39 4.99
N MET A 48 3.09 2.30 4.07
CA MET A 48 2.25 3.47 4.36
C MET A 48 0.82 3.05 4.73
N GLU A 49 0.24 2.11 4.00
CA GLU A 49 -1.08 1.59 4.28
C GLU A 49 -1.14 0.89 5.65
N ARG A 50 -0.13 0.10 5.99
CA ARG A 50 -0.01 -0.52 7.33
C ARG A 50 0.01 0.54 8.43
N LYS A 51 0.84 1.57 8.30
CA LYS A 51 0.89 2.68 9.27
C LYS A 51 -0.46 3.38 9.40
N ALA A 52 -1.10 3.72 8.28
CA ALA A 52 -2.43 4.34 8.28
C ALA A 52 -3.49 3.48 8.97
N ARG A 53 -3.48 2.15 8.74
CA ARG A 53 -4.36 1.19 9.40
C ARG A 53 -4.10 1.11 10.91
N GLU A 54 -2.84 1.16 11.33
CA GLU A 54 -2.48 1.18 12.75
C GLU A 54 -2.92 2.47 13.43
N GLU A 55 -2.68 3.63 12.82
CA GLU A 55 -3.14 4.93 13.32
C GLU A 55 -4.67 4.98 13.42
N ALA A 56 -5.39 4.47 12.42
CA ALA A 56 -6.85 4.38 12.46
C ALA A 56 -7.33 3.49 13.62
N LYS A 57 -6.69 2.34 13.84
CA LYS A 57 -6.98 1.46 15.00
C LYS A 57 -6.69 2.15 16.32
N GLN A 58 -5.59 2.89 16.43
CA GLN A 58 -5.25 3.64 17.65
C GLN A 58 -6.29 4.74 17.90
N ARG A 59 -6.63 5.54 16.89
CA ARG A 59 -7.70 6.55 17.00
C ARG A 59 -9.03 5.93 17.42
N GLN A 60 -9.39 4.76 16.87
CA GLN A 60 -10.60 4.03 17.27
C GLN A 60 -10.55 3.57 18.74
N LYS A 61 -9.39 3.09 19.21
CA LYS A 61 -9.18 2.72 20.62
C LYS A 61 -9.32 3.92 21.54
N PHE A 62 -8.70 5.06 21.19
CA PHE A 62 -8.84 6.31 21.95
C PHE A 62 -10.30 6.78 21.96
N ALA A 63 -10.98 6.81 20.82
CA ALA A 63 -12.39 7.20 20.75
C ALA A 63 -13.33 6.28 21.57
N ARG A 64 -12.99 4.98 21.69
CA ARG A 64 -13.72 4.04 22.55
C ARG A 64 -13.36 4.13 24.03
N ASN A 65 -12.26 4.79 24.39
CA ASN A 65 -11.86 4.93 25.78
C ASN A 65 -12.79 5.94 26.48
N PRO A 66 -13.56 5.52 27.50
CA PRO A 66 -14.51 6.40 28.19
C PRO A 66 -13.82 7.62 28.81
N ILE A 67 -12.57 7.50 29.27
CA ILE A 67 -11.80 8.63 29.82
C ILE A 67 -11.51 9.67 28.73
N TYR A 68 -11.09 9.22 27.54
CA TYR A 68 -10.84 10.12 26.41
C TYR A 68 -12.14 10.79 25.92
N LYS A 69 -13.25 10.04 25.89
CA LYS A 69 -14.57 10.59 25.55
C LYS A 69 -15.01 11.67 26.54
N MET A 70 -14.80 11.44 27.83
CA MET A 70 -15.08 12.44 28.87
C MET A 70 -14.13 13.65 28.78
N ALA A 71 -12.84 13.44 28.54
CA ALA A 71 -11.88 14.52 28.34
C ALA A 71 -12.25 15.41 27.13
N CYS A 72 -12.70 14.82 26.02
CA CYS A 72 -13.25 15.57 24.88
C CYS A 72 -14.52 16.36 25.25
N LEU A 73 -15.49 15.75 25.96
CA LEU A 73 -16.71 16.44 26.39
C LEU A 73 -16.43 17.60 27.35
N CYS A 74 -15.37 17.49 28.15
CA CYS A 74 -14.93 18.51 29.09
C CYS A 74 -13.98 19.55 28.46
N GLY A 75 -13.67 19.48 27.16
CA GLY A 75 -12.80 20.45 26.47
C GLY A 75 -11.33 20.39 26.88
N LEU A 76 -10.87 19.25 27.40
CA LEU A 76 -9.48 19.04 27.86
C LEU A 76 -8.53 18.56 26.75
N VAL A 77 -9.01 18.46 25.50
CA VAL A 77 -8.25 18.07 24.30
C VAL A 77 -8.37 19.16 23.25
#